data_AF-A0A1Q8U8D2-F1
#
_entry.id   AF-A0A1Q8U8D2-F1
#
_cell.length_a   1.000
_cell.length_b   1.000
_cell.length_c   1.000
_cell.angle_alpha   90.00
_cell.angle_beta   90.00
_cell.angle_gamma   90.00
#
_symmetry.space_group_name_H-M   'P 1'
#
loop_
_entity.id
_entity.type
_entity.pdbx_description
1 polymer ?
#
loop_
_entity_poly.entity_id
_entity_poly.type
_entity_poly.pdbx_seq_one_letter_code
_entity_poly.pdbx_strand_id
1 'polypeptide(L)'
;MPAVTVDNPLTLPKVAASGDAVARPVLTVTTAPSGFEGEGFPVRRAFAGINYRHLDPFIMMDQMGEVEYAAGEPKGTPWHPHRGFETVTYLIDGTFIHQDSNGGGGTIENGDTQWMTAGSGLLHIEAPPESLVMSGGLFHGLQLWVNLPKADKMMAPRYQDIRGGEVQLLASPDGGALLRVIAGELDGHEGPGITHTPITMIHATVRPGAEVTLPWREDFNGLAYVMAGRGAVGAERRPIATGQTAVFGTGGSLTVRADERQDGNTPDLEVVLLGGRPIREPMAHYGPFVMNSQAELKQAFEDFQAGRLGTVPAVHGM
;
A
#
# COMPACT_ATOMS: atom_id res chain seq x y z
N MET A 1 5.84 10.08 -9.60
CA MET A 1 5.16 10.08 -10.91
C MET A 1 3.82 9.39 -10.77
N PRO A 2 2.78 9.81 -11.50
CA PRO A 2 1.47 9.22 -11.32
C PRO A 2 1.38 7.85 -12.00
N ALA A 3 1.17 6.79 -11.21
CA ALA A 3 1.05 5.43 -11.72
C ALA A 3 -0.09 5.27 -12.77
N VAL A 4 -1.16 6.06 -12.64
CA VAL A 4 -2.30 6.13 -13.58
C VAL A 4 -2.68 7.60 -13.75
N THR A 5 -2.91 8.12 -14.96
CA THR A 5 -3.25 9.53 -15.19
C THR A 5 -4.54 9.70 -15.99
N VAL A 6 -5.02 10.94 -16.04
CA VAL A 6 -6.06 11.36 -16.97
C VAL A 6 -5.69 12.73 -17.52
N ASP A 7 -5.98 12.98 -18.80
CA ASP A 7 -5.68 14.25 -19.45
C ASP A 7 -6.45 15.42 -18.82
N ASN A 8 -7.70 15.18 -18.44
CA ASN A 8 -8.58 16.19 -17.86
C ASN A 8 -9.31 15.68 -16.60
N PRO A 9 -8.80 15.97 -15.39
CA PRO A 9 -9.47 15.59 -14.14
C PRO A 9 -10.88 16.17 -13.95
N LEU A 10 -11.28 17.17 -14.74
CA LEU A 10 -12.63 17.75 -14.67
C LEU A 10 -13.71 16.82 -15.24
N THR A 11 -13.35 15.80 -16.02
CA THR A 11 -14.31 14.83 -16.56
C THR A 11 -14.61 13.69 -15.59
N LEU A 12 -13.81 13.54 -14.52
CA LEU A 12 -13.98 12.49 -13.53
C LEU A 12 -15.14 12.79 -12.57
N PRO A 13 -15.77 11.75 -11.97
CA PRO A 13 -16.67 11.93 -10.84
C PRO A 13 -16.00 12.73 -9.73
N LYS A 14 -16.79 13.60 -9.09
CA LYS A 14 -16.31 14.55 -8.09
C LYS A 14 -16.65 14.06 -6.70
N VAL A 15 -15.67 14.10 -5.82
CA VAL A 15 -15.84 13.75 -4.40
C VAL A 15 -15.47 14.92 -3.51
N ALA A 16 -16.28 15.15 -2.49
CA ALA A 16 -16.01 16.12 -1.44
C ALA A 16 -16.72 15.67 -0.15
N ALA A 17 -16.10 15.90 1.00
CA ALA A 17 -16.80 15.70 2.26
C ALA A 17 -17.99 16.66 2.37
N SER A 18 -19.05 16.21 3.04
CA SER A 18 -20.15 17.10 3.43
C SER A 18 -19.65 18.22 4.35
N GLY A 19 -20.24 19.41 4.24
CA GLY A 19 -19.85 20.58 5.03
C GLY A 19 -20.10 20.45 6.54
N ASP A 20 -20.90 19.48 6.96
CA ASP A 20 -21.16 19.13 8.35
C ASP A 20 -20.31 17.94 8.87
N ALA A 21 -19.48 17.34 8.02
CA ALA A 21 -18.61 16.24 8.41
C ALA A 21 -17.56 16.71 9.44
N VAL A 22 -17.49 16.01 10.57
CA VAL A 22 -16.53 16.33 11.63
C VAL A 22 -15.10 16.04 11.15
N ALA A 23 -14.25 17.06 11.08
CA ALA A 23 -12.87 16.89 10.66
C ALA A 23 -12.08 15.99 11.62
N ARG A 24 -11.30 15.05 11.07
CA ARG A 24 -10.41 14.20 11.87
C ARG A 24 -9.19 15.00 12.31
N PRO A 25 -8.87 15.10 13.62
CA PRO A 25 -7.68 15.79 14.09
C PRO A 25 -6.41 14.98 13.77
N VAL A 26 -5.28 15.62 13.55
CA VAL A 26 -3.98 14.93 13.38
C VAL A 26 -3.40 14.61 14.76
N LEU A 27 -3.30 13.32 15.07
CA LEU A 27 -2.77 12.86 16.36
C LEU A 27 -1.25 12.94 16.40
N THR A 28 -0.60 12.53 15.31
CA THR A 28 0.86 12.54 15.20
C THR A 28 1.29 12.54 13.73
N VAL A 29 2.50 13.03 13.49
CA VAL A 29 3.24 12.88 12.23
C VAL A 29 4.56 12.21 12.57
N THR A 30 4.90 11.12 11.87
CA THR A 30 6.12 10.34 12.09
C THR A 30 6.92 10.26 10.81
N THR A 31 8.25 10.35 10.91
CA THR A 31 9.15 10.17 9.76
C THR A 31 9.57 8.71 9.65
N ALA A 32 9.34 8.12 8.48
CA ALA A 32 9.74 6.77 8.14
C ALA A 32 11.27 6.66 8.11
N PRO A 33 11.88 5.74 8.89
CA PRO A 33 13.29 5.45 8.75
C PRO A 33 13.54 4.73 7.42
N SER A 34 14.68 5.05 6.80
CA SER A 34 15.18 4.32 5.64
C SER A 34 15.92 3.05 6.07
N GLY A 35 15.87 2.02 5.22
CA GLY A 35 16.60 0.78 5.41
C GLY A 35 16.70 0.00 4.11
N PHE A 36 17.06 -1.28 4.23
CA PHE A 36 17.09 -2.21 3.12
C PHE A 36 16.29 -3.47 3.45
N GLU A 37 15.66 -4.07 2.44
CA GLU A 37 14.98 -5.37 2.51
C GLU A 37 15.53 -6.32 1.44
N GLY A 38 15.32 -7.63 1.63
CA GLY A 38 15.75 -8.67 0.69
C GLY A 38 17.24 -8.58 0.34
N GLU A 39 17.55 -8.54 -0.96
CA GLU A 39 18.93 -8.49 -1.45
C GLU A 39 19.51 -7.07 -1.60
N GLY A 40 18.92 -6.07 -0.93
CA GLY A 40 19.40 -4.68 -0.90
C GLY A 40 18.44 -3.65 -1.48
N PHE A 41 17.13 -3.91 -1.45
CA PHE A 41 16.12 -2.94 -1.89
C PHE A 41 16.02 -1.78 -0.89
N PRO A 42 16.26 -0.52 -1.29
CA PRO A 42 16.08 0.61 -0.41
C PRO A 42 14.58 0.78 -0.12
N VAL A 43 14.23 0.85 1.16
CA VAL A 43 12.86 1.08 1.60
C VAL A 43 12.76 2.20 2.62
N ARG A 44 11.61 2.88 2.66
CA ARG A 44 11.18 3.69 3.80
C ARG A 44 10.03 2.99 4.50
N ARG A 45 10.19 2.73 5.81
CA ARG A 45 9.20 1.99 6.62
C ARG A 45 8.14 2.95 7.15
N ALA A 46 7.08 3.16 6.37
CA ALA A 46 6.05 4.18 6.59
C ALA A 46 5.41 4.12 7.99
N PHE A 47 5.22 2.92 8.55
CA PHE A 47 4.55 2.73 9.84
C PHE A 47 5.48 2.59 11.03
N ALA A 48 6.79 2.68 10.83
CA ALA A 48 7.75 2.53 11.94
C ALA A 48 7.50 3.59 13.03
N GLY A 49 7.42 3.14 14.29
CA GLY A 49 7.18 4.00 15.44
C GLY A 49 5.72 4.37 15.68
N ILE A 50 4.79 3.97 14.81
CA ILE A 50 3.36 4.16 15.03
C ILE A 50 2.81 2.98 15.85
N ASN A 51 2.02 3.28 16.88
CA ASN A 51 1.38 2.23 17.67
C ASN A 51 0.33 1.48 16.85
N TYR A 52 0.39 0.14 16.83
CA TYR A 52 -0.52 -0.71 16.06
C TYR A 52 -2.01 -0.44 16.30
N ARG A 53 -2.42 0.04 17.48
CA ARG A 53 -3.83 0.41 17.74
C ARG A 53 -4.38 1.47 16.77
N HIS A 54 -3.50 2.26 16.16
CA HIS A 54 -3.83 3.28 15.17
C HIS A 54 -3.65 2.80 13.73
N LEU A 55 -3.01 1.64 13.54
CA LEU A 55 -2.74 1.03 12.25
C LEU A 55 -3.72 -0.10 11.91
N ASP A 56 -4.19 -0.85 12.92
CA ASP A 56 -5.12 -1.99 12.76
C ASP A 56 -6.24 -1.64 11.75
N PRO A 57 -6.28 -2.31 10.58
CA PRO A 57 -5.72 -3.64 10.28
C PRO A 57 -4.35 -3.69 9.58
N PHE A 58 -3.69 -2.57 9.30
CA PHE A 58 -2.42 -2.53 8.60
C PHE A 58 -1.25 -2.92 9.50
N ILE A 59 -0.42 -3.86 9.04
CA ILE A 59 0.70 -4.43 9.83
C ILE A 59 1.98 -3.63 9.59
N MET A 60 2.30 -3.42 8.31
CA MET A 60 3.48 -2.69 7.85
C MET A 60 3.18 -2.07 6.48
N MET A 61 3.89 -1.00 6.15
CA MET A 61 3.95 -0.49 4.79
C MET A 61 5.35 0.04 4.51
N ASP A 62 5.92 -0.42 3.41
CA ASP A 62 7.23 0.00 2.92
C ASP A 62 7.06 0.70 1.58
N GLN A 63 7.59 1.91 1.45
CA GLN A 63 7.84 2.51 0.14
C GLN A 63 9.16 1.97 -0.38
N MET A 64 9.11 1.25 -1.49
CA MET A 64 10.27 0.72 -2.19
C MET A 64 10.76 1.76 -3.20
N GLY A 65 12.06 2.08 -3.19
CA GLY A 65 12.59 3.21 -3.97
C GLY A 65 12.16 4.57 -3.40
N GLU A 66 12.05 5.64 -4.18
CA GLU A 66 12.38 5.80 -5.60
C GLU A 66 13.89 5.65 -5.83
N VAL A 67 14.28 4.74 -6.72
CA VAL A 67 15.70 4.45 -7.02
C VAL A 67 15.89 4.17 -8.50
N GLU A 68 16.90 4.78 -9.10
CA GLU A 68 17.35 4.48 -10.46
C GLU A 68 18.45 3.41 -10.38
N TYR A 69 18.15 2.19 -10.81
CA TYR A 69 19.12 1.10 -10.83
C TYR A 69 19.94 1.13 -12.12
N ALA A 70 21.25 0.91 -12.02
CA ALA A 70 22.07 0.65 -13.20
C ALA A 70 21.88 -0.79 -13.73
N ALA A 71 22.33 -1.05 -14.96
CA ALA A 71 22.33 -2.40 -15.52
C ALA A 71 23.03 -3.41 -14.59
N GLY A 72 22.34 -4.51 -14.30
CA GLY A 72 22.78 -5.61 -13.42
C GLY A 72 22.51 -5.38 -11.93
N GLU A 73 22.01 -4.20 -11.53
CA GLU A 73 21.69 -3.89 -10.13
C GLU A 73 20.30 -4.28 -9.64
N PRO A 74 19.23 -4.31 -10.47
CA PRO A 74 17.92 -4.76 -10.01
C PRO A 74 18.00 -6.19 -9.48
N LYS A 75 17.52 -6.38 -8.26
CA LYS A 75 17.43 -7.68 -7.60
C LYS A 75 15.98 -8.00 -7.30
N GLY A 76 15.71 -9.25 -6.96
CA GLY A 76 14.43 -9.75 -6.49
C GLY A 76 14.48 -10.13 -5.00
N THR A 77 13.38 -10.67 -4.50
CA THR A 77 13.38 -11.46 -3.27
C THR A 77 13.65 -12.93 -3.61
N PRO A 78 14.27 -13.72 -2.73
CA PRO A 78 14.25 -15.17 -2.86
C PRO A 78 12.86 -15.72 -2.53
N TRP A 79 12.63 -17.00 -2.83
CA TRP A 79 11.44 -17.70 -2.35
C TRP A 79 11.30 -17.58 -0.84
N HIS A 80 10.16 -17.08 -0.37
CA HIS A 80 9.91 -16.86 1.04
C HIS A 80 8.44 -17.14 1.40
N PRO A 81 8.16 -17.55 2.65
CA PRO A 81 6.80 -17.86 3.07
C PRO A 81 6.04 -16.60 3.48
N HIS A 82 4.71 -16.69 3.49
CA HIS A 82 3.80 -15.82 4.26
C HIS A 82 2.64 -16.64 4.82
N ARG A 83 2.06 -16.22 5.97
CA ARG A 83 0.83 -16.82 6.54
C ARG A 83 0.06 -15.83 7.40
N GLY A 84 -1.26 -15.83 7.25
CA GLY A 84 -2.23 -15.21 8.17
C GLY A 84 -2.60 -13.76 7.87
N PHE A 85 -2.19 -13.22 6.72
CA PHE A 85 -2.46 -11.85 6.30
C PHE A 85 -2.48 -11.76 4.77
N GLU A 86 -2.60 -10.55 4.23
CA GLU A 86 -2.54 -10.25 2.80
C GLU A 86 -1.38 -9.30 2.51
N THR A 87 -0.72 -9.48 1.37
CA THR A 87 0.27 -8.53 0.84
C THR A 87 -0.29 -7.80 -0.36
N VAL A 88 -0.06 -6.49 -0.41
CA VAL A 88 -0.49 -5.61 -1.50
C VAL A 88 0.74 -4.93 -2.06
N THR A 89 1.11 -5.28 -3.28
CA THR A 89 2.23 -4.70 -4.03
C THR A 89 1.65 -3.73 -5.06
N TYR A 90 1.85 -2.43 -4.89
CA TYR A 90 1.39 -1.40 -5.81
C TYR A 90 2.59 -0.72 -6.49
N LEU A 91 2.73 -0.88 -7.80
CA LEU A 91 3.85 -0.32 -8.55
C LEU A 91 3.51 1.04 -9.17
N ILE A 92 4.46 1.95 -9.05
CA ILE A 92 4.38 3.30 -9.61
C ILE A 92 5.28 3.36 -10.85
N ASP A 93 6.52 2.88 -10.69
CA ASP A 93 7.53 2.78 -11.74
C ASP A 93 8.25 1.43 -11.66
N GLY A 94 8.44 0.78 -12.80
CA GLY A 94 9.18 -0.46 -12.95
C GLY A 94 8.28 -1.66 -13.26
N THR A 95 8.84 -2.86 -13.15
CA THR A 95 8.11 -4.10 -13.44
C THR A 95 8.61 -5.20 -12.53
N PHE A 96 7.68 -5.99 -11.99
CA PHE A 96 7.98 -7.23 -11.29
C PHE A 96 7.30 -8.42 -11.93
N ILE A 97 7.99 -9.56 -11.88
CA ILE A 97 7.40 -10.87 -12.08
C ILE A 97 7.25 -11.50 -10.70
N HIS A 98 6.07 -12.07 -10.43
CA HIS A 98 5.85 -12.87 -9.23
C HIS A 98 5.43 -14.28 -9.58
N GLN A 99 5.73 -15.22 -8.70
CA GLN A 99 5.32 -16.62 -8.82
C GLN A 99 5.11 -17.22 -7.43
N ASP A 100 4.18 -18.17 -7.31
CA ASP A 100 3.90 -18.88 -6.06
C ASP A 100 3.90 -20.41 -6.19
N SER A 101 3.89 -21.06 -5.02
CA SER A 101 3.89 -22.52 -4.89
C SER A 101 2.55 -23.20 -5.23
N ASN A 102 1.49 -22.45 -5.46
CA ASN A 102 0.17 -22.92 -5.88
C ASN A 102 -0.06 -22.77 -7.39
N GLY A 103 0.97 -22.35 -8.14
CA GLY A 103 0.93 -22.21 -9.59
C GLY A 103 0.37 -20.88 -10.08
N GLY A 104 0.12 -19.93 -9.19
CA GLY A 104 -0.13 -18.54 -9.58
C GLY A 104 1.18 -17.79 -9.84
N GLY A 105 1.02 -16.52 -10.20
CA GLY A 105 2.10 -15.67 -10.69
C GLY A 105 1.63 -14.76 -11.81
N GLY A 106 2.48 -13.81 -12.19
CA GLY A 106 2.14 -12.80 -13.16
C GLY A 106 3.19 -11.71 -13.27
N THR A 107 2.88 -10.73 -14.11
CA THR A 107 3.66 -9.50 -14.25
C THR A 107 2.87 -8.35 -13.67
N ILE A 108 3.53 -7.54 -12.83
CA ILE A 108 3.03 -6.28 -12.27
C ILE A 108 3.75 -5.15 -13.00
N GLU A 109 3.00 -4.30 -13.69
CA GLU A 109 3.52 -3.13 -14.42
C GLU A 109 3.16 -1.81 -13.71
N ASN A 110 3.55 -0.67 -14.29
CA ASN A 110 3.23 0.65 -13.75
C ASN A 110 1.71 0.83 -13.56
N GLY A 111 1.29 1.20 -12.36
CA GLY A 111 -0.12 1.39 -12.02
C GLY A 111 -0.84 0.11 -11.60
N ASP A 112 -0.24 -1.06 -11.81
CA ASP A 112 -0.83 -2.32 -11.39
C ASP A 112 -0.71 -2.51 -9.88
N THR A 113 -1.68 -3.24 -9.32
CA THR A 113 -1.66 -3.70 -7.94
C THR A 113 -1.81 -5.21 -7.91
N GLN A 114 -0.86 -5.90 -7.29
CA GLN A 114 -1.02 -7.31 -6.91
C GLN A 114 -1.56 -7.37 -5.49
N TRP A 115 -2.65 -8.12 -5.29
CA TRP A 115 -3.20 -8.42 -3.97
C TRP A 115 -3.15 -9.92 -3.70
N MET A 116 -2.21 -10.33 -2.85
CA MET A 116 -2.06 -11.73 -2.47
C MET A 116 -2.66 -11.97 -1.08
N THR A 117 -3.69 -12.80 -1.01
CA THR A 117 -4.18 -13.34 0.25
C THR A 117 -3.30 -14.53 0.63
N ALA A 118 -2.46 -14.40 1.68
CA ALA A 118 -1.61 -15.50 2.10
C ALA A 118 -2.41 -16.58 2.85
N GLY A 119 -3.37 -16.20 3.69
CA GLY A 119 -4.26 -17.14 4.39
C GLY A 119 -3.48 -18.24 5.13
N SER A 120 -3.83 -19.52 4.90
CA SER A 120 -3.15 -20.71 5.45
C SER A 120 -1.67 -20.82 5.08
N GLY A 121 -1.24 -20.00 4.13
CA GLY A 121 0.13 -19.72 3.77
C GLY A 121 0.58 -20.40 2.48
N LEU A 122 1.63 -19.82 1.90
CA LEU A 122 2.22 -20.18 0.63
C LEU A 122 3.71 -19.79 0.63
N LEU A 123 4.46 -20.24 -0.39
CA LEU A 123 5.76 -19.68 -0.75
C LEU A 123 5.61 -18.86 -2.03
N HIS A 124 6.26 -17.70 -2.09
CA HIS A 124 6.31 -16.91 -3.32
C HIS A 124 7.66 -16.22 -3.52
N ILE A 125 7.86 -15.74 -4.74
CA ILE A 125 9.03 -14.99 -5.19
C ILE A 125 8.56 -13.75 -5.95
N GLU A 126 9.27 -12.65 -5.80
CA GLU A 126 9.08 -11.41 -6.56
C GLU A 126 10.43 -11.00 -7.15
N ALA A 127 10.57 -10.99 -8.47
CA ALA A 127 11.83 -10.73 -9.15
C ALA A 127 11.65 -9.75 -10.31
N PRO A 128 12.62 -8.86 -10.58
CA PRO A 128 12.61 -8.04 -11.77
C PRO A 128 12.73 -8.94 -13.01
N PRO A 129 12.07 -8.60 -14.14
CA PRO A 129 12.25 -9.33 -15.38
C PRO A 129 13.70 -9.21 -15.88
N GLU A 130 14.19 -10.21 -16.60
CA GLU A 130 15.57 -10.24 -17.14
C GLU A 130 15.89 -8.97 -17.94
N SER A 131 14.93 -8.49 -18.74
CA SER A 131 15.07 -7.25 -19.50
C SER A 131 15.40 -6.05 -18.61
N LEU A 132 14.75 -5.92 -17.45
CA LEU A 132 14.99 -4.84 -16.50
C LEU A 132 16.32 -5.03 -15.76
N VAL A 133 16.69 -6.28 -15.43
CA VAL A 133 18.02 -6.57 -14.89
C VAL A 133 19.10 -6.12 -15.88
N MET A 134 18.92 -6.36 -17.18
CA MET A 134 19.87 -5.96 -18.21
C MET A 134 19.92 -4.45 -18.46
N SER A 135 18.77 -3.76 -18.44
CA SER A 135 18.71 -2.32 -18.74
C SER A 135 18.96 -1.42 -17.54
N GLY A 136 18.70 -1.91 -16.32
CA GLY A 136 18.43 -1.02 -15.19
C GLY A 136 17.10 -0.28 -15.38
N GLY A 137 16.87 0.74 -14.57
CA GLY A 137 15.69 1.60 -14.67
C GLY A 137 15.19 2.08 -13.31
N LEU A 138 14.24 3.01 -13.37
CA LEU A 138 13.55 3.51 -12.20
C LEU A 138 12.66 2.43 -11.59
N PHE A 139 12.77 2.28 -10.28
CA PHE A 139 11.92 1.40 -9.48
C PHE A 139 11.30 2.18 -8.32
N HIS A 140 9.96 2.19 -8.27
CA HIS A 140 9.19 2.84 -7.22
C HIS A 140 7.87 2.10 -6.99
N GLY A 141 7.58 1.75 -5.75
CA GLY A 141 6.32 1.14 -5.40
C GLY A 141 6.06 1.11 -3.89
N LEU A 142 4.99 0.42 -3.50
CA LEU A 142 4.61 0.19 -2.12
C LEU A 142 4.37 -1.29 -1.88
N GLN A 143 4.85 -1.77 -0.73
CA GLN A 143 4.42 -3.04 -0.14
C GLN A 143 3.59 -2.75 1.10
N LEU A 144 2.32 -3.15 1.12
CA LEU A 144 1.42 -3.02 2.27
C LEU A 144 1.02 -4.41 2.77
N TRP A 145 1.07 -4.63 4.08
CA TRP A 145 0.52 -5.84 4.70
C TRP A 145 -0.77 -5.52 5.42
N VAL A 146 -1.84 -6.24 5.07
CA VAL A 146 -3.18 -6.10 5.65
C VAL A 146 -3.50 -7.34 6.47
N ASN A 147 -3.77 -7.17 7.75
CA ASN A 147 -4.09 -8.28 8.64
C ASN A 147 -5.44 -8.92 8.27
N LEU A 148 -5.55 -10.24 8.45
CA LEU A 148 -6.80 -10.97 8.36
C LEU A 148 -7.40 -11.20 9.74
N PRO A 149 -8.74 -11.17 9.89
CA PRO A 149 -9.42 -11.63 11.09
C PRO A 149 -9.08 -13.10 11.37
N LYS A 150 -9.10 -13.51 12.64
CA LYS A 150 -8.75 -14.86 13.09
C LYS A 150 -9.47 -15.96 12.28
N ALA A 151 -10.73 -15.73 11.96
CA ALA A 151 -11.56 -16.67 11.20
C ALA A 151 -11.02 -16.94 9.78
N ASP A 152 -10.34 -15.96 9.18
CA ASP A 152 -9.90 -16.01 7.78
C ASP A 152 -8.41 -16.33 7.63
N LYS A 153 -7.62 -16.28 8.73
CA LYS A 153 -6.18 -16.54 8.70
C LYS A 153 -5.76 -17.91 8.15
N MET A 154 -6.68 -18.88 8.09
CA MET A 154 -6.40 -20.23 7.60
C MET A 154 -7.13 -20.55 6.28
N MET A 155 -7.65 -19.53 5.59
CA MET A 155 -8.28 -19.75 4.29
C MET A 155 -7.27 -20.10 3.19
N ALA A 156 -7.75 -20.65 2.08
CA ALA A 156 -6.89 -20.96 0.94
C ALA A 156 -6.23 -19.68 0.37
N PRO A 157 -4.93 -19.73 0.02
CA PRO A 157 -4.26 -18.60 -0.62
C PRO A 157 -4.86 -18.26 -1.99
N ARG A 158 -4.81 -17.00 -2.39
CA ARG A 158 -5.26 -16.54 -3.71
C ARG A 158 -4.62 -15.21 -4.11
N TYR A 159 -4.75 -14.88 -5.39
CA TYR A 159 -4.30 -13.62 -5.99
C TYR A 159 -5.46 -12.82 -6.57
N GLN A 160 -5.26 -11.51 -6.63
CA GLN A 160 -6.03 -10.58 -7.44
C GLN A 160 -5.02 -9.72 -8.18
N ASP A 161 -5.06 -9.78 -9.50
CA ASP A 161 -4.27 -8.92 -10.36
C ASP A 161 -5.17 -7.76 -10.78
N ILE A 162 -4.85 -6.56 -10.30
CA ILE A 162 -5.60 -5.35 -10.58
C ILE A 162 -4.77 -4.53 -11.56
N ARG A 163 -5.26 -4.35 -12.78
CA ARG A 163 -4.54 -3.56 -13.78
C ARG A 163 -4.74 -2.08 -13.52
N GLY A 164 -3.72 -1.26 -13.79
CA GLY A 164 -3.80 0.19 -13.58
C GLY A 164 -4.98 0.86 -14.30
N GLY A 165 -5.36 0.34 -15.47
CA GLY A 165 -6.52 0.80 -16.23
C GLY A 165 -7.90 0.46 -15.61
N GLU A 166 -7.94 -0.38 -14.59
CA GLU A 166 -9.19 -0.83 -13.91
C GLU A 166 -9.47 -0.03 -12.63
N VAL A 167 -8.51 0.79 -12.18
CA VAL A 167 -8.63 1.57 -10.95
C VAL A 167 -9.68 2.68 -11.12
N GLN A 168 -10.55 2.83 -10.12
CA GLN A 168 -11.56 3.88 -10.13
C GLN A 168 -10.91 5.26 -9.92
N LEU A 169 -11.02 6.12 -10.94
CA LEU A 169 -10.50 7.47 -10.91
C LEU A 169 -11.58 8.47 -10.47
N LEU A 170 -11.22 9.35 -9.53
CA LEU A 170 -12.06 10.44 -9.04
C LEU A 170 -11.25 11.73 -9.01
N ALA A 171 -11.91 12.87 -8.83
CA ALA A 171 -11.24 14.15 -8.67
C ALA A 171 -11.87 15.01 -7.57
N SER A 172 -11.09 15.95 -7.04
CA SER A 172 -11.65 17.06 -6.27
C SER A 172 -12.58 17.92 -7.14
N PRO A 173 -13.50 18.70 -6.54
CA PRO A 173 -14.46 19.51 -7.29
C PRO A 173 -13.80 20.48 -8.28
N ASP A 174 -12.67 21.06 -7.91
CA ASP A 174 -11.88 21.98 -8.72
C ASP A 174 -10.90 21.27 -9.69
N GLY A 175 -10.79 19.93 -9.63
CA GLY A 175 -9.82 19.16 -10.40
C GLY A 175 -8.36 19.34 -9.95
N GLY A 176 -8.13 19.95 -8.78
CA GLY A 176 -6.82 20.14 -8.18
C GLY A 176 -6.22 18.85 -7.60
N ALA A 177 -7.03 17.84 -7.31
CA ALA A 177 -6.59 16.51 -6.88
C ALA A 177 -7.15 15.41 -7.79
N LEU A 178 -6.30 14.44 -8.12
CA LEU A 178 -6.64 13.19 -8.79
C LEU A 178 -6.53 12.05 -7.79
N LEU A 179 -7.57 11.22 -7.69
CA LEU A 179 -7.67 10.14 -6.72
C LEU A 179 -7.82 8.81 -7.46
N ARG A 180 -7.02 7.83 -7.07
CA ARG A 180 -7.07 6.45 -7.56
C ARG A 180 -7.55 5.56 -6.44
N VAL A 181 -8.81 5.13 -6.48
CA VAL A 181 -9.38 4.21 -5.48
C VAL A 181 -8.97 2.79 -5.85
N ILE A 182 -7.89 2.30 -5.23
CA ILE A 182 -7.27 1.01 -5.56
C ILE A 182 -8.09 -0.14 -4.95
N ALA A 183 -8.55 0.04 -3.71
CA ALA A 183 -9.38 -0.92 -3.01
C ALA A 183 -10.33 -0.22 -2.03
N GLY A 184 -11.44 -0.88 -1.73
CA GLY A 184 -12.49 -0.32 -0.88
C GLY A 184 -13.43 0.61 -1.63
N GLU A 185 -13.90 1.63 -0.94
CA GLU A 185 -14.88 2.58 -1.47
C GLU A 185 -14.62 3.98 -0.92
N LEU A 186 -14.96 4.99 -1.74
CA LEU A 186 -14.97 6.40 -1.37
C LEU A 186 -16.18 7.12 -2.01
N ASP A 187 -17.07 7.67 -1.18
CA ASP A 187 -18.25 8.43 -1.59
C ASP A 187 -19.19 7.70 -2.59
N GLY A 188 -19.40 6.41 -2.37
CA GLY A 188 -20.17 5.50 -3.22
C GLY A 188 -19.41 4.95 -4.43
N HIS A 189 -18.12 5.29 -4.59
CA HIS A 189 -17.29 4.80 -5.69
C HIS A 189 -16.37 3.68 -5.23
N GLU A 190 -16.59 2.48 -5.77
CA GLU A 190 -15.83 1.27 -5.43
C GLU A 190 -14.52 1.17 -6.23
N GLY A 191 -13.45 0.77 -5.56
CA GLY A 191 -12.20 0.34 -6.19
C GLY A 191 -12.23 -1.15 -6.55
N PRO A 192 -11.38 -1.60 -7.50
CA PRO A 192 -11.39 -2.98 -7.99
C PRO A 192 -10.88 -4.02 -6.97
N GLY A 193 -10.08 -3.62 -5.98
CA GLY A 193 -9.52 -4.55 -4.99
C GLY A 193 -10.56 -5.10 -4.02
N ILE A 194 -10.76 -6.43 -4.04
CA ILE A 194 -11.64 -7.14 -3.11
C ILE A 194 -10.90 -7.37 -1.80
N THR A 195 -11.52 -6.97 -0.69
CA THR A 195 -10.88 -6.99 0.63
C THR A 195 -11.65 -7.91 1.57
N HIS A 196 -10.93 -8.62 2.44
CA HIS A 196 -11.54 -9.41 3.52
C HIS A 196 -11.80 -8.57 4.76
N THR A 197 -10.78 -7.79 5.13
CA THR A 197 -10.93 -6.75 6.12
C THR A 197 -11.39 -5.49 5.40
N PRO A 198 -12.53 -4.87 5.78
CA PRO A 198 -12.98 -3.64 5.15
C PRO A 198 -11.93 -2.54 5.26
N ILE A 199 -11.34 -2.18 4.13
CA ILE A 199 -10.35 -1.11 4.02
C ILE A 199 -10.62 -0.23 2.79
N THR A 200 -10.05 0.96 2.77
CA THR A 200 -9.99 1.90 1.67
C THR A 200 -8.52 2.27 1.45
N MET A 201 -8.02 2.09 0.23
CA MET A 201 -6.68 2.48 -0.20
C MET A 201 -6.77 3.39 -1.41
N ILE A 202 -6.25 4.62 -1.27
CA ILE A 202 -6.29 5.64 -2.31
C ILE A 202 -4.89 6.18 -2.56
N HIS A 203 -4.51 6.30 -3.83
CA HIS A 203 -3.36 7.11 -4.23
C HIS A 203 -3.84 8.46 -4.77
N ALA A 204 -3.54 9.53 -4.02
CA ALA A 204 -3.93 10.90 -4.32
C ALA A 204 -2.74 11.71 -4.84
N THR A 205 -2.91 12.32 -6.01
CA THR A 205 -2.02 13.37 -6.53
C THR A 205 -2.69 14.72 -6.28
N VAL A 206 -2.05 15.61 -5.53
CA VAL A 206 -2.59 16.95 -5.19
C VAL A 206 -1.67 18.02 -5.77
N ARG A 207 -2.21 18.84 -6.68
CA ARG A 207 -1.47 19.91 -7.38
C ARG A 207 -1.06 21.03 -6.43
N PRO A 208 0.03 21.77 -6.72
CA PRO A 208 0.46 22.90 -5.90
C PRO A 208 -0.68 23.88 -5.58
N GLY A 209 -0.84 24.22 -4.30
CA GLY A 209 -1.89 25.12 -3.81
C GLY A 209 -3.28 24.50 -3.68
N ALA A 210 -3.52 23.30 -4.24
CA ALA A 210 -4.79 22.59 -4.13
C ALA A 210 -4.97 21.95 -2.75
N GLU A 211 -6.23 21.76 -2.36
CA GLU A 211 -6.65 21.12 -1.12
C GLU A 211 -7.83 20.19 -1.44
N VAL A 212 -7.81 19.01 -0.85
CA VAL A 212 -8.90 18.05 -0.96
C VAL A 212 -9.33 17.60 0.43
N THR A 213 -10.63 17.65 0.67
CA THR A 213 -11.25 17.10 1.88
C THR A 213 -12.21 15.99 1.47
N LEU A 214 -11.89 14.78 1.88
CA LEU A 214 -12.60 13.56 1.49
C LEU A 214 -13.55 13.12 2.60
N PRO A 215 -14.75 12.60 2.26
CA PRO A 215 -15.56 11.90 3.24
C PRO A 215 -14.79 10.67 3.70
N TRP A 216 -14.85 10.38 5.00
CA TRP A 216 -14.10 9.29 5.59
C TRP A 216 -14.95 8.56 6.61
N ARG A 217 -14.92 7.23 6.55
CA ARG A 217 -15.71 6.39 7.42
C ARG A 217 -15.27 6.55 8.88
N GLU A 218 -16.21 6.88 9.76
CA GLU A 218 -15.93 7.08 11.19
C GLU A 218 -15.50 5.78 11.89
N ASP A 219 -15.93 4.62 11.37
CA ASP A 219 -15.57 3.31 11.90
C ASP A 219 -14.19 2.81 11.43
N PHE A 220 -13.50 3.57 10.56
CA PHE A 220 -12.16 3.26 10.08
C PHE A 220 -11.11 4.06 10.86
N ASN A 221 -9.87 3.56 10.90
CA ASN A 221 -8.71 4.41 11.15
C ASN A 221 -8.48 5.38 9.97
N GLY A 222 -7.52 6.31 10.10
CA GLY A 222 -7.15 7.22 9.03
C GLY A 222 -5.66 7.50 9.04
N LEU A 223 -5.01 7.26 7.91
CA LEU A 223 -3.57 7.44 7.71
C LEU A 223 -3.33 8.17 6.39
N ALA A 224 -2.32 9.05 6.35
CA ALA A 224 -1.80 9.65 5.13
C ALA A 224 -0.28 9.50 5.09
N TYR A 225 0.24 8.81 4.10
CA TYR A 225 1.69 8.68 3.87
C TYR A 225 2.10 9.46 2.62
N VAL A 226 3.06 10.37 2.77
CA VAL A 226 3.57 11.17 1.65
C VAL A 226 4.71 10.43 0.96
N MET A 227 4.48 10.00 -0.27
CA MET A 227 5.49 9.33 -1.10
C MET A 227 6.47 10.33 -1.73
N ALA A 228 5.95 11.49 -2.14
CA ALA A 228 6.69 12.55 -2.81
C ALA A 228 6.03 13.93 -2.57
N GLY A 229 6.81 15.01 -2.60
CA GLY A 229 6.34 16.37 -2.35
C GLY A 229 6.18 16.72 -0.87
N ARG A 230 5.51 17.85 -0.62
CA ARG A 230 5.23 18.42 0.70
C ARG A 230 3.91 19.20 0.75
N GLY A 231 3.37 19.34 1.95
CA GLY A 231 2.13 20.05 2.17
C GLY A 231 1.70 20.04 3.63
N ALA A 232 0.39 19.96 3.84
CA ALA A 232 -0.22 19.92 5.15
C ALA A 232 -1.43 18.99 5.21
N VAL A 233 -1.75 18.51 6.42
CA VAL A 233 -2.88 17.63 6.69
C VAL A 233 -3.72 18.12 7.86
N GLY A 234 -5.01 17.76 7.84
CA GLY A 234 -5.99 18.12 8.87
C GLY A 234 -6.41 19.59 8.85
N ALA A 235 -7.43 19.92 9.64
CA ALA A 235 -8.00 21.27 9.73
C ALA A 235 -7.00 22.29 10.29
N GLU A 236 -6.09 21.83 11.14
CA GLU A 236 -5.02 22.60 11.75
C GLU A 236 -3.80 22.78 10.84
N ARG A 237 -3.82 22.22 9.62
CA ARG A 237 -2.74 22.30 8.62
C ARG A 237 -1.38 21.88 9.18
N ARG A 238 -1.30 20.69 9.81
CA ARG A 238 -0.02 20.15 10.26
C ARG A 238 0.89 19.92 9.05
N PRO A 239 2.11 20.47 9.02
CA PRO A 239 3.05 20.21 7.93
C PRO A 239 3.36 18.72 7.80
N ILE A 240 3.47 18.25 6.57
CA ILE A 240 3.88 16.90 6.22
C ILE A 240 4.71 16.93 4.94
N ALA A 241 5.70 16.08 4.84
CA ALA A 241 6.56 15.96 3.66
C ALA A 241 6.89 14.50 3.35
N THR A 242 7.51 14.30 2.21
CA THR A 242 8.04 13.02 1.71
C THR A 242 8.64 12.15 2.82
N GLY A 243 8.21 10.88 2.87
CA GLY A 243 8.66 9.92 3.87
C GLY A 243 8.00 10.08 5.23
N GLN A 244 6.94 10.87 5.36
CA GLN A 244 6.21 11.02 6.62
C GLN A 244 4.80 10.44 6.54
N THR A 245 4.36 9.88 7.68
CA THR A 245 3.00 9.37 7.89
C THR A 245 2.29 10.24 8.92
N ALA A 246 1.11 10.73 8.59
CA ALA A 246 0.17 11.29 9.56
C ALA A 246 -0.85 10.24 10.01
N VAL A 247 -1.13 10.24 11.32
CA VAL A 247 -2.19 9.46 11.94
C VAL A 247 -3.32 10.40 12.33
N PHE A 248 -4.53 10.11 11.87
CA PHE A 248 -5.73 10.88 12.17
C PHE A 248 -6.54 10.25 13.31
N GLY A 249 -7.23 11.09 14.07
CA GLY A 249 -8.20 10.69 15.09
C GLY A 249 -9.53 10.29 14.49
N THR A 250 -10.58 10.35 15.29
CA THR A 250 -11.98 10.07 14.87
C THR A 250 -12.62 11.29 14.21
N GLY A 251 -13.53 11.05 13.26
CA GLY A 251 -14.25 12.09 12.52
C GLY A 251 -14.67 11.62 11.12
N GLY A 252 -15.57 12.34 10.48
CA GLY A 252 -16.16 11.99 9.17
C GLY A 252 -15.40 12.50 7.94
N SER A 253 -14.25 13.17 8.08
CA SER A 253 -13.49 13.68 6.94
C SER A 253 -11.97 13.76 7.13
N LEU A 254 -11.23 13.63 6.03
CA LEU A 254 -9.77 13.70 5.97
C LEU A 254 -9.34 14.77 4.96
N THR A 255 -8.50 15.71 5.40
CA THR A 255 -8.00 16.82 4.56
C THR A 255 -6.52 16.69 4.26
N VAL A 256 -6.15 16.90 3.00
CA VAL A 256 -4.78 17.01 2.49
C VAL A 256 -4.66 18.26 1.64
N ARG A 257 -3.60 19.03 1.84
CA ARG A 257 -3.27 20.23 1.04
C ARG A 257 -1.84 20.14 0.55
N ALA A 258 -1.59 20.44 -0.72
CA ALA A 258 -0.25 20.64 -1.23
C ALA A 258 0.24 22.07 -0.96
N ASP A 259 1.53 22.23 -0.69
CA ASP A 259 2.14 23.57 -0.66
C ASP A 259 1.99 24.28 -2.02
N GLU A 260 1.95 25.61 -2.01
CA GLU A 260 1.89 26.47 -3.20
C GLU A 260 3.04 26.22 -4.19
N ARG A 261 4.16 25.71 -3.69
CA ARG A 261 5.34 25.35 -4.49
C ARG A 261 5.84 24.00 -4.01
N GLN A 262 6.21 23.15 -4.96
CA GLN A 262 6.89 21.88 -4.70
C GLN A 262 8.36 21.92 -5.13
N ASP A 263 9.10 20.85 -4.88
CA ASP A 263 10.47 20.68 -5.38
C ASP A 263 10.48 20.23 -6.84
N GLY A 264 11.55 20.55 -7.58
CA GLY A 264 11.59 20.37 -9.04
C GLY A 264 11.46 18.91 -9.50
N ASN A 265 11.88 17.95 -8.67
CA ASN A 265 11.78 16.51 -8.94
C ASN A 265 10.46 15.89 -8.44
N THR A 266 9.64 16.63 -7.67
CA THR A 266 8.36 16.16 -7.17
C THR A 266 7.31 17.25 -7.42
N PRO A 267 6.79 17.41 -8.65
CA PRO A 267 5.99 18.57 -9.03
C PRO A 267 4.62 18.68 -8.33
N ASP A 268 4.13 17.56 -7.79
CA ASP A 268 2.87 17.44 -7.07
C ASP A 268 3.12 16.79 -5.69
N LEU A 269 2.13 16.90 -4.80
CA LEU A 269 2.10 16.14 -3.56
C LEU A 269 1.45 14.77 -3.84
N GLU A 270 2.21 13.69 -3.69
CA GLU A 270 1.75 12.30 -3.89
C GLU A 270 1.55 11.62 -2.53
N VAL A 271 0.32 11.25 -2.22
CA VAL A 271 -0.09 10.74 -0.91
C VAL A 271 -0.87 9.45 -1.04
N VAL A 272 -0.55 8.48 -0.20
CA VAL A 272 -1.35 7.28 -0.02
C VAL A 272 -2.24 7.49 1.19
N LEU A 273 -3.55 7.39 0.99
CA LEU A 273 -4.54 7.46 2.06
C LEU A 273 -5.02 6.05 2.36
N LEU A 274 -4.95 5.68 3.64
CA LEU A 274 -5.35 4.36 4.11
C LEU A 274 -6.35 4.48 5.25
N GLY A 275 -7.43 3.73 5.13
CA GLY A 275 -8.44 3.58 6.16
C GLY A 275 -8.83 2.13 6.27
N GLY A 276 -8.94 1.60 7.47
CA GLY A 276 -9.41 0.25 7.68
C GLY A 276 -10.20 0.14 8.95
N ARG A 277 -11.22 -0.73 8.94
CA ARG A 277 -11.95 -1.08 10.15
C ARG A 277 -11.01 -1.87 11.07
N PRO A 278 -10.70 -1.38 12.28
CA PRO A 278 -9.86 -2.13 13.19
C PRO A 278 -10.48 -3.50 13.52
N ILE A 279 -9.69 -4.56 13.41
CA ILE A 279 -10.09 -5.94 13.70
C ILE A 279 -10.27 -6.13 15.20
N ARG A 280 -9.46 -5.47 16.03
CA ARG A 280 -9.50 -5.53 17.50
C ARG A 280 -9.32 -6.93 18.07
N GLU A 281 -8.52 -7.73 17.40
CA GLU A 281 -8.06 -9.03 17.89
C GLU A 281 -6.59 -8.98 18.28
N PRO A 282 -6.13 -9.89 19.16
CA PRO A 282 -4.70 -10.05 19.41
C PRO A 282 -3.95 -10.34 18.11
N MET A 283 -2.79 -9.71 17.92
CA MET A 283 -1.87 -9.96 16.81
C MET A 283 -0.53 -10.41 17.36
N ALA A 284 -0.10 -11.60 16.96
CA ALA A 284 1.24 -12.12 17.19
C ALA A 284 1.98 -12.12 15.85
N HIS A 285 3.07 -11.35 15.75
CA HIS A 285 3.86 -11.20 14.54
C HIS A 285 5.28 -11.67 14.79
N TYR A 286 5.78 -12.55 13.92
CA TYR A 286 7.19 -12.92 13.90
C TYR A 286 7.62 -13.21 12.46
N GLY A 287 8.49 -12.36 11.92
CA GLY A 287 9.00 -12.46 10.54
C GLY A 287 7.85 -12.53 9.52
N PRO A 288 7.79 -13.58 8.68
CA PRO A 288 6.77 -13.76 7.63
C PRO A 288 5.41 -14.26 8.12
N PHE A 289 5.19 -14.41 9.43
CA PHE A 289 3.98 -14.99 9.97
C PHE A 289 3.25 -14.00 10.90
N VAL A 290 1.95 -13.82 10.66
CA VAL A 290 1.08 -12.98 11.47
C VAL A 290 -0.15 -13.76 11.89
N MET A 291 -0.16 -14.22 13.14
CA MET A 291 -1.22 -15.02 13.75
C MET A 291 -1.87 -14.27 14.92
N ASN A 292 -2.74 -14.92 15.72
CA ASN A 292 -3.34 -14.30 16.90
C ASN A 292 -2.63 -14.68 18.21
N SER A 293 -1.79 -15.72 18.20
CA SER A 293 -1.10 -16.22 19.40
C SER A 293 0.29 -16.77 19.12
N GLN A 294 1.12 -16.86 20.17
CA GLN A 294 2.46 -17.46 20.11
C GLN A 294 2.41 -18.95 19.73
N ALA A 295 1.38 -19.67 20.16
CA ALA A 295 1.18 -21.08 19.80
C ALA A 295 0.93 -21.25 18.29
N GLU A 296 0.10 -20.37 17.71
CA GLU A 296 -0.15 -20.38 16.25
C GLU A 296 1.10 -19.97 15.46
N LEU A 297 1.92 -19.03 15.95
CA LEU A 297 3.22 -18.72 15.34
C LEU A 297 4.16 -19.93 15.36
N LYS A 298 4.25 -20.64 16.50
CA LYS A 298 5.04 -21.87 16.60
C LYS A 298 4.59 -22.91 15.58
N GLN A 299 3.27 -23.09 15.45
CA GLN A 299 2.69 -24.00 14.44
C GLN A 299 3.05 -23.57 13.01
N ALA A 300 3.01 -22.27 12.70
CA ALA A 300 3.41 -21.75 11.39
C ALA A 300 4.87 -22.06 11.04
N PHE A 301 5.78 -21.94 12.01
CA PHE A 301 7.17 -22.34 11.83
C PHE A 301 7.34 -23.85 11.62
N GLU A 302 6.67 -24.66 12.42
CA GLU A 302 6.71 -26.12 12.29
C GLU A 302 6.14 -26.58 10.93
N ASP A 303 5.10 -25.90 10.44
CA ASP A 303 4.51 -26.15 9.12
C ASP A 303 5.48 -25.78 7.99
N PHE A 304 6.12 -24.62 8.09
CA PHE A 304 7.14 -24.19 7.13
C PHE A 304 8.31 -25.18 7.06
N GLN A 305 8.89 -25.54 8.21
CA GLN A 305 10.04 -26.45 8.27
C GLN A 305 9.73 -27.85 7.73
N ALA A 306 8.47 -28.27 7.84
CA ALA A 306 8.00 -29.55 7.31
C ALA A 306 7.51 -29.49 5.86
N GLY A 307 7.64 -28.34 5.17
CA GLY A 307 7.20 -28.17 3.78
C GLY A 307 5.68 -28.13 3.59
N ARG A 308 4.90 -27.82 4.65
CA ARG A 308 3.43 -27.77 4.60
C ARG A 308 2.86 -26.46 4.05
N LEU A 309 3.73 -25.48 3.75
CA LEU A 309 3.37 -24.19 3.13
C LEU A 309 3.49 -24.19 1.60
N GLY A 310 3.58 -25.38 0.99
CA GLY A 310 3.86 -25.55 -0.42
C GLY A 310 5.33 -25.87 -0.67
N THR A 311 5.62 -26.20 -1.93
CA THR A 311 6.95 -26.56 -2.41
C THR A 311 7.33 -25.61 -3.52
N VAL A 312 8.56 -25.10 -3.49
CA VAL A 312 9.11 -24.32 -4.60
C VAL A 312 9.03 -25.15 -5.88
N PRO A 313 8.35 -24.68 -6.94
CA PRO A 313 8.27 -25.39 -8.20
C PRO A 313 9.67 -25.66 -8.77
N ALA A 314 9.87 -26.84 -9.37
CA ALA A 314 11.10 -27.11 -10.09
C ALA A 314 11.16 -26.19 -11.32
N VAL A 315 12.06 -25.21 -11.32
CA VAL A 315 12.25 -24.31 -12.45
C VAL A 315 12.75 -25.14 -13.64
N HIS A 316 11.98 -25.21 -14.71
CA HIS A 316 12.44 -25.79 -15.99
C HIS A 316 12.73 -24.63 -16.94
N GLY A 317 14.01 -24.30 -17.11
CA GLY A 317 14.51 -23.39 -18.14
C GLY A 317 14.20 -21.90 -17.95
N MET A 318 14.83 -21.28 -16.94
CA MET A 318 15.26 -19.89 -17.10
C MET A 318 16.56 -19.87 -17.89
#